data_AF-A0A836CVK0-F1
#
_entry.id   AF-A0A836CVK0-F1
#
_cell.length_a   1.000
_cell.length_b   1.000
_cell.length_c   1.000
_cell.angle_alpha   90.00
_cell.angle_beta   90.00
_cell.angle_gamma   90.00
#
_symmetry.space_group_name_H-M   'P 1'
#
loop_
_entity.id
_entity.type
_entity.pdbx_description
1 polymer ?
#
loop_
_entity_poly.entity_id
_entity_poly.type
_entity_poly.pdbx_seq_one_letter_code
_entity_poly.pdbx_strand_id
1 'polypeptide(L)'
;MIPLRRMKFLLFLASQMAIFILFILVYSHNDNSLQVKEEPKSPHMHVLVLSSWRSGSSFVGQLFGQHPDVFYLMEPAWHVWMTFTQSTAQRLHMAVRDLIRAVFLCDMSVFDAYMNPGPRKQSSLFQWEGSRALCSPPACNLFPRDKIIPQAHCRILCHKQPFEVVEEACRTYSHVVLKEVRFFNLQVLYPLLRDPSLNLHIVHLVRDPRAVFRSRERTTNELEIDSHIVMGQHRQKLKKEDQPYYTMQVICQSQLEIFKAVQSLPKALKQRYLLVRYEDLVRDPLGQTARMYEYVGLKFLPRLQTWVHNITRGKGIDTQDVLLSPSVKRLEIFS
;
A
#
# COMPACT_ATOMS: atom_id res chain seq x y z
N MET A 1 -64.76 24.29 -44.36
CA MET A 1 -63.48 24.46 -45.11
C MET A 1 -62.68 25.56 -44.44
N ILE A 2 -61.55 25.24 -43.81
CA ILE A 2 -60.67 26.25 -43.18
C ILE A 2 -59.99 27.03 -44.32
N PRO A 3 -60.02 28.37 -44.34
CA PRO A 3 -59.41 29.14 -45.42
C PRO A 3 -57.91 28.84 -45.52
N LEU A 4 -57.41 28.64 -46.74
CA LEU A 4 -56.05 28.20 -47.04
C LEU A 4 -54.97 29.00 -46.29
N ARG A 5 -55.23 30.29 -46.03
CA ARG A 5 -54.35 31.18 -45.26
C ARG A 5 -54.28 30.82 -43.76
N ARG A 6 -55.39 30.41 -43.15
CA ARG A 6 -55.42 29.91 -41.76
C ARG A 6 -54.75 28.53 -41.66
N MET A 7 -54.89 27.68 -42.68
CA MET A 7 -54.21 26.39 -42.73
C MET A 7 -52.68 26.54 -42.80
N LYS A 8 -52.18 27.47 -43.63
CA LYS A 8 -50.75 27.80 -43.68
C LYS A 8 -50.21 28.36 -42.36
N PHE A 9 -50.99 29.19 -41.66
CA PHE A 9 -50.60 29.74 -40.37
C PHE A 9 -50.56 28.67 -39.26
N LEU A 10 -51.53 27.75 -39.24
CA LEU A 10 -51.56 26.61 -38.32
C LEU A 10 -50.40 25.64 -38.56
N LEU A 11 -50.05 25.38 -39.83
CA LEU A 11 -48.89 24.55 -40.19
C LEU A 11 -47.56 25.21 -39.75
N PHE A 12 -47.45 26.53 -39.89
CA PHE A 12 -46.29 27.26 -39.41
C PHE A 12 -46.16 27.18 -37.88
N LEU A 13 -47.25 27.40 -37.13
CA LEU A 13 -47.25 27.27 -35.67
C LEU A 13 -46.91 25.85 -35.21
N ALA A 14 -47.47 24.82 -35.87
CA ALA A 14 -47.15 23.42 -35.56
C ALA A 14 -45.67 23.10 -35.81
N SER A 15 -45.08 23.65 -36.87
CA SER A 15 -43.65 23.51 -37.16
C SER A 15 -42.78 24.19 -36.10
N GLN A 16 -43.13 25.40 -35.64
CA GLN A 16 -42.38 26.09 -34.59
C GLN A 16 -42.47 25.34 -33.25
N MET A 17 -43.64 24.80 -32.91
CA MET A 17 -43.81 23.98 -31.70
C MET A 17 -43.00 22.68 -31.77
N ALA A 18 -42.96 22.02 -32.93
CA ALA A 18 -42.16 20.82 -33.12
C ALA A 18 -40.66 21.11 -32.97
N ILE A 19 -40.16 22.24 -33.52
CA ILE A 19 -38.77 22.67 -33.37
C ILE A 19 -38.45 22.98 -31.90
N PHE A 20 -39.36 23.66 -31.19
CA PHE A 20 -39.17 23.99 -29.78
C PHE A 20 -39.14 22.73 -28.89
N ILE A 21 -40.02 21.76 -29.15
CA ILE A 21 -40.01 20.45 -28.47
C ILE A 21 -38.72 19.69 -28.79
N LEU A 22 -38.26 19.69 -30.05
CA LEU A 22 -37.00 19.05 -30.42
C LEU A 22 -35.81 19.73 -29.72
N PHE A 23 -35.85 21.05 -29.58
CA PHE A 23 -34.82 21.81 -28.87
C PHE A 23 -34.82 21.49 -27.37
N ILE A 24 -35.99 21.34 -26.73
CA ILE A 24 -36.09 20.89 -25.33
C ILE A 24 -35.61 19.43 -25.19
N LEU A 25 -35.96 18.54 -26.11
CA LEU A 25 -35.52 17.15 -26.07
C LEU A 25 -34.00 17.05 -26.27
N VAL A 26 -33.43 17.80 -27.22
CA VAL A 26 -31.99 17.89 -27.43
C VAL A 26 -31.30 18.53 -26.23
N TYR A 27 -31.84 19.62 -25.67
CA TYR A 27 -31.28 20.28 -24.48
C TYR A 27 -31.32 19.36 -23.26
N SER A 28 -32.45 18.67 -23.01
CA SER A 28 -32.57 17.69 -21.92
C SER A 28 -31.71 16.44 -22.12
N HIS A 29 -31.44 16.05 -23.37
CA HIS A 29 -30.51 14.97 -23.67
C HIS A 29 -29.05 15.41 -23.52
N ASN A 30 -28.74 16.68 -23.80
CA ASN A 30 -27.41 17.26 -23.67
C ASN A 30 -27.07 17.63 -22.21
N ASP A 31 -28.06 17.89 -21.36
CA ASP A 31 -27.88 18.09 -19.91
C ASP A 31 -27.63 16.75 -19.16
N ASN A 32 -27.81 15.62 -19.85
CA ASN A 32 -27.33 14.30 -19.41
C ASN A 32 -25.86 14.03 -19.82
N SER A 33 -25.16 15.00 -20.42
CA SER A 33 -23.70 14.95 -20.53
C SER A 33 -23.11 15.20 -19.14
N LEU A 34 -22.67 14.11 -18.50
CA LEU A 34 -21.89 14.03 -17.27
C LEU A 34 -21.55 15.39 -16.63
N GLN A 35 -22.42 15.87 -15.74
CA GLN A 35 -21.87 16.42 -14.50
C GLN A 35 -21.16 15.26 -13.81
N VAL A 36 -19.89 15.05 -14.15
CA VAL A 36 -18.95 14.43 -13.23
C VAL A 36 -18.99 15.35 -12.02
N LYS A 37 -19.86 15.04 -11.04
CA LYS A 37 -19.61 15.44 -9.66
C LYS A 37 -18.17 15.00 -9.44
N GLU A 38 -17.25 15.95 -9.33
CA GLU A 38 -15.92 15.66 -8.81
C GLU A 38 -16.19 15.06 -7.44
N GLU A 39 -16.16 13.72 -7.35
CA GLU A 39 -16.12 13.06 -6.07
C GLU A 39 -14.94 13.69 -5.33
N PRO A 40 -15.13 14.12 -4.08
CA PRO A 40 -14.07 14.76 -3.33
C PRO A 40 -12.86 13.82 -3.33
N LYS A 41 -11.83 14.16 -4.11
CA LYS A 41 -10.60 13.39 -4.17
C LYS A 41 -10.04 13.40 -2.76
N SER A 42 -9.83 12.21 -2.20
CA SER A 42 -9.25 12.06 -0.87
C SER A 42 -8.01 12.96 -0.72
N PRO A 43 -7.88 13.73 0.38
CA PRO A 43 -6.77 14.68 0.55
C PRO A 43 -5.41 13.98 0.64
N HIS A 44 -5.41 12.67 0.92
CA HIS A 44 -4.20 11.85 1.02
C HIS A 44 -4.00 11.01 -0.24
N MET A 45 -2.75 10.87 -0.67
CA MET A 45 -2.36 9.78 -1.56
C MET A 45 -2.11 8.51 -0.75
N HIS A 46 -2.75 7.40 -1.14
CA HIS A 46 -2.60 6.12 -0.44
C HIS A 46 -1.73 5.21 -1.29
N VAL A 47 -0.68 4.64 -0.71
CA VAL A 47 0.24 3.76 -1.43
C VAL A 47 0.32 2.42 -0.71
N LEU A 48 0.04 1.35 -1.44
CA LEU A 48 0.29 -0.02 -0.98
C LEU A 48 1.58 -0.54 -1.64
N VAL A 49 2.63 -0.72 -0.85
CA VAL A 49 3.81 -1.47 -1.26
C VAL A 49 3.48 -2.96 -1.11
N LEU A 50 2.98 -3.56 -2.19
CA LEU A 50 2.59 -4.97 -2.26
C LEU A 50 3.80 -5.83 -2.60
N SER A 51 4.00 -6.95 -1.90
CA SER A 51 5.13 -7.85 -2.14
C SER A 51 4.84 -9.25 -1.57
N SER A 52 5.79 -10.18 -1.69
CA SER A 52 5.93 -11.34 -0.80
C SER A 52 7.08 -11.15 0.20
N TRP A 53 7.14 -11.98 1.25
CA TRP A 53 8.27 -11.99 2.19
C TRP A 53 9.60 -12.23 1.47
N ARG A 54 10.66 -11.60 1.98
CA ARG A 54 12.05 -11.76 1.50
C ARG A 54 12.32 -11.25 0.06
N SER A 55 11.37 -10.54 -0.55
CA SER A 55 11.53 -9.89 -1.86
C SER A 55 12.21 -8.52 -1.84
N GLY A 56 12.63 -8.04 -0.66
CA GLY A 56 13.28 -6.73 -0.50
C GLY A 56 12.33 -5.57 -0.19
N SER A 57 11.06 -5.85 0.08
CA SER A 57 10.05 -4.82 0.33
C SER A 57 10.25 -4.03 1.63
N SER A 58 11.03 -4.52 2.58
CA SER A 58 11.44 -3.71 3.74
C SER A 58 12.33 -2.53 3.33
N PHE A 59 13.22 -2.72 2.35
CA PHE A 59 14.01 -1.64 1.77
C PHE A 59 13.11 -0.64 1.04
N VAL A 60 12.21 -1.10 0.16
CA VAL A 60 11.25 -0.23 -0.52
C VAL A 60 10.36 0.54 0.46
N GLY A 61 9.87 -0.11 1.51
CA GLY A 61 9.10 0.54 2.56
C GLY A 61 9.89 1.67 3.23
N GLN A 62 11.19 1.49 3.49
CA GLN A 62 12.04 2.54 4.04
C GLN A 62 12.33 3.66 3.04
N LEU A 63 12.41 3.39 1.73
CA LEU A 63 12.49 4.46 0.73
C LEU A 63 11.33 5.44 0.88
N PHE A 64 10.10 4.96 1.14
CA PHE A 64 8.97 5.84 1.42
C PHE A 64 8.99 6.39 2.85
N GLY A 65 9.26 5.53 3.84
CA GLY A 65 9.15 5.87 5.27
C GLY A 65 10.09 6.96 5.76
N GLN A 66 11.17 7.26 5.02
CA GLN A 66 12.07 8.38 5.33
C GLN A 66 11.62 9.73 4.73
N HIS A 67 10.62 9.76 3.85
CA HIS A 67 10.16 11.00 3.24
C HIS A 67 9.40 11.89 4.25
N PRO A 68 9.64 13.22 4.30
CA PRO A 68 8.99 14.13 5.25
C PRO A 68 7.47 14.22 5.13
N ASP A 69 6.92 13.89 3.96
CA ASP A 69 5.48 13.97 3.68
C ASP A 69 4.74 12.62 3.78
N VAL A 70 5.42 11.57 4.24
CA VAL A 70 4.89 10.20 4.31
C VAL A 70 4.66 9.77 5.77
N PHE A 71 3.44 9.31 6.04
CA PHE A 71 3.14 8.40 7.13
C PHE A 71 3.28 6.96 6.64
N TYR A 72 4.18 6.19 7.25
CA TYR A 72 4.46 4.81 6.84
C TYR A 72 4.11 3.81 7.95
N LEU A 73 3.54 2.66 7.60
CA LEU A 73 3.48 1.50 8.50
C LEU A 73 3.94 0.23 7.79
N MET A 74 4.71 -0.58 8.52
CA MET A 74 5.20 -1.87 8.03
C MET A 74 4.25 -2.98 8.48
N GLU A 75 3.68 -3.68 7.51
CA GLU A 75 2.91 -4.92 7.70
C GLU A 75 1.82 -4.84 8.80
N PRO A 76 0.94 -3.83 8.82
CA PRO A 76 -0.16 -3.78 9.79
C PRO A 76 -1.04 -5.07 9.81
N ALA A 77 -1.17 -5.79 8.69
CA ALA A 77 -1.86 -7.08 8.61
C ALA A 77 -1.20 -8.23 9.40
N TRP A 78 0.04 -8.01 9.89
CA TRP A 78 0.70 -8.93 10.83
C TRP A 78 -0.19 -9.22 12.04
N HIS A 79 -0.88 -8.20 12.57
CA HIS A 79 -1.76 -8.35 13.72
C HIS A 79 -2.88 -9.35 13.47
N VAL A 80 -3.58 -9.23 12.33
CA VAL A 80 -4.62 -10.19 11.92
C VAL A 80 -4.08 -11.63 11.86
N TRP A 81 -2.90 -11.81 11.27
CA TRP A 81 -2.30 -13.15 11.10
C TRP A 81 -1.84 -13.75 12.44
N MET A 82 -1.33 -12.93 13.35
CA MET A 82 -0.91 -13.39 14.67
C MET A 82 -2.09 -13.65 15.61
N THR A 83 -3.23 -12.97 15.43
CA THR A 83 -4.46 -13.31 16.15
C THR A 83 -5.01 -14.68 15.73
N PHE A 84 -4.94 -15.00 14.43
CA PHE A 84 -5.57 -16.19 13.86
C PHE A 84 -4.57 -17.19 13.26
N THR A 85 -3.60 -17.63 14.07
CA THR A 85 -2.49 -18.50 13.63
C THR A 85 -2.92 -19.86 13.07
N GLN A 86 -4.12 -20.33 13.40
CA GLN A 86 -4.69 -21.60 12.91
C GLN A 86 -5.55 -21.43 11.64
N SER A 87 -5.63 -20.22 11.10
CA SER A 87 -6.42 -19.92 9.90
C SER A 87 -5.62 -20.17 8.62
N THR A 88 -6.21 -19.83 7.48
CA THR A 88 -5.57 -19.87 6.16
C THR A 88 -5.51 -18.46 5.58
N ALA A 89 -4.52 -18.20 4.73
CA ALA A 89 -4.39 -16.90 4.06
C ALA A 89 -5.72 -16.46 3.40
N GLN A 90 -6.39 -17.36 2.69
CA GLN A 90 -7.67 -17.10 2.04
C GLN A 90 -8.78 -16.66 3.00
N ARG A 91 -8.88 -17.29 4.18
CA ARG A 91 -9.90 -16.94 5.19
C ARG A 91 -9.64 -15.57 5.82
N LEU A 92 -8.38 -15.16 5.90
CA LEU A 92 -7.99 -13.89 6.52
C LEU A 92 -8.10 -12.70 5.55
N HIS A 93 -8.27 -12.92 4.26
CA HIS A 93 -8.24 -11.85 3.24
C HIS A 93 -9.22 -10.70 3.52
N MET A 94 -10.44 -10.97 4.00
CA MET A 94 -11.42 -9.92 4.29
C MET A 94 -10.99 -9.07 5.50
N ALA A 95 -10.63 -9.71 6.61
CA ALA A 95 -10.12 -9.03 7.80
C ALA A 95 -8.87 -8.18 7.48
N VAL A 96 -7.94 -8.73 6.68
CA VAL A 96 -6.76 -8.01 6.23
C VAL A 96 -7.13 -6.80 5.35
N ARG A 97 -8.04 -6.96 4.39
CA ARG A 97 -8.52 -5.86 3.55
C ARG A 97 -9.15 -4.74 4.38
N ASP A 98 -10.02 -5.11 5.32
CA ASP A 98 -10.79 -4.15 6.11
C ASP A 98 -9.88 -3.39 7.09
N LEU A 99 -8.90 -4.07 7.70
CA LEU A 99 -7.85 -3.44 8.49
C LEU A 99 -7.02 -2.46 7.66
N ILE A 100 -6.57 -2.88 6.47
CA ILE A 100 -5.77 -2.02 5.59
C ILE A 100 -6.55 -0.78 5.15
N ARG A 101 -7.85 -0.93 4.86
CA ARG A 101 -8.73 0.18 4.55
C ARG A 101 -8.82 1.19 5.69
N ALA A 102 -9.08 0.71 6.92
CA ALA A 102 -9.19 1.57 8.10
C ALA A 102 -7.87 2.30 8.38
N VAL A 103 -6.74 1.60 8.32
CA VAL A 103 -5.42 2.21 8.52
C VAL A 103 -5.10 3.27 7.45
N PHE A 104 -5.49 3.03 6.18
CA PHE A 104 -5.35 4.05 5.14
C PHE A 104 -6.14 5.32 5.45
N LEU A 105 -7.31 5.20 6.08
CA LEU A 105 -8.13 6.31 6.53
C LEU A 105 -7.70 6.87 7.90
N CYS A 106 -6.52 6.49 8.40
CA CYS A 106 -6.00 6.89 9.70
C CYS A 106 -6.95 6.52 10.86
N ASP A 107 -7.63 5.37 10.77
CA ASP A 107 -8.39 4.77 11.86
C ASP A 107 -7.59 3.59 12.43
N MET A 108 -7.02 3.82 13.62
CA MET A 108 -6.20 2.84 14.33
C MET A 108 -7.03 2.03 15.35
N SER A 109 -8.30 2.39 15.57
CA SER A 109 -9.22 1.62 16.42
C SER A 109 -9.47 0.21 15.87
N VAL A 110 -9.32 0.03 14.55
CA VAL A 110 -9.45 -1.28 13.88
C VAL A 110 -8.53 -2.36 14.47
N PHE A 111 -7.41 -1.98 15.07
CA PHE A 111 -6.49 -2.91 15.72
C PHE A 111 -7.05 -3.52 17.01
N ASP A 112 -8.08 -2.94 17.61
CA ASP A 112 -8.72 -3.49 18.81
C ASP A 112 -9.35 -4.86 18.58
N ALA A 113 -9.73 -5.16 17.34
CA ALA A 113 -10.21 -6.49 16.95
C ALA A 113 -9.09 -7.56 16.95
N TYR A 114 -7.82 -7.16 16.94
CA TYR A 114 -6.68 -8.05 16.68
C TYR A 114 -5.55 -7.96 17.72
N MET A 115 -5.72 -7.15 18.77
CA MET A 115 -4.73 -7.00 19.83
C MET A 115 -5.38 -7.17 21.22
N ASN A 116 -4.63 -7.71 22.18
CA ASN A 116 -5.14 -7.96 23.55
C ASN A 116 -5.70 -6.68 24.21
N PRO A 117 -6.79 -6.73 24.99
CA PRO A 117 -7.36 -5.54 25.63
C PRO A 117 -6.34 -4.75 26.46
N GLY A 118 -6.44 -3.43 26.46
CA GLY A 118 -5.58 -2.54 27.25
C GLY A 118 -5.16 -1.27 26.50
N PRO A 119 -4.46 -0.34 27.17
CA PRO A 119 -4.03 0.91 26.56
C PRO A 119 -3.08 0.63 25.39
N ARG A 120 -3.48 1.05 24.20
CA ARG A 120 -2.66 0.97 22.99
C ARG A 120 -1.53 1.97 23.07
N LYS A 121 -0.36 1.53 22.65
CA LYS A 121 0.81 2.39 22.47
C LYS A 121 1.31 2.19 21.06
N GLN A 122 1.93 3.18 20.45
CA GLN A 122 2.52 3.02 19.11
C GLN A 122 3.46 1.81 19.04
N SER A 123 4.12 1.44 20.15
CA SER A 123 4.96 0.24 20.24
C SER A 123 4.22 -1.09 20.08
N SER A 124 2.88 -1.07 20.14
CA SER A 124 2.03 -2.20 19.82
C SER A 124 1.95 -2.44 18.31
N LEU A 125 2.22 -1.44 17.47
CA LEU A 125 2.26 -1.61 16.02
C LEU A 125 3.53 -2.36 15.61
N PHE A 126 3.41 -3.27 14.65
CA PHE A 126 4.53 -4.08 14.20
C PHE A 126 5.55 -3.17 13.49
N GLN A 127 6.82 -3.22 13.92
CA GLN A 127 7.92 -2.46 13.31
C GLN A 127 7.65 -0.95 13.21
N TRP A 128 6.91 -0.40 14.17
CA TRP A 128 6.50 1.01 14.22
C TRP A 128 7.69 1.98 14.17
N GLU A 129 8.85 1.60 14.72
CA GLU A 129 10.07 2.40 14.74
C GLU A 129 10.63 2.65 13.33
N GLY A 130 10.20 1.87 12.34
CA GLY A 130 10.51 2.09 10.94
C GLY A 130 9.77 3.27 10.31
N SER A 131 8.82 3.88 11.03
CA SER A 131 8.06 5.04 10.58
C SER A 131 8.65 6.34 11.11
N ARG A 132 9.30 7.13 10.24
CA ARG A 132 9.80 8.47 10.62
C ARG A 132 8.66 9.36 11.17
N ALA A 133 7.45 9.18 10.67
CA ALA A 133 6.26 9.90 11.11
C ALA A 133 5.90 9.64 12.58
N LEU A 134 6.19 8.45 13.11
CA LEU A 134 6.01 8.10 14.52
C LEU A 134 7.21 8.52 15.39
N CYS A 135 8.33 8.81 14.75
CA CYS A 135 9.55 9.28 15.39
C CYS A 135 9.68 10.82 15.40
N SER A 136 8.73 11.57 14.86
CA SER A 136 8.77 13.04 14.75
C SER A 136 7.41 13.66 15.12
N PRO A 137 7.28 15.00 15.31
CA PRO A 137 6.01 15.62 15.69
C PRO A 137 4.86 15.29 14.73
N PRO A 138 3.60 15.14 15.21
CA PRO A 138 3.18 15.27 16.61
C PRO A 138 3.46 14.04 17.47
N ALA A 139 3.79 12.89 16.88
CA ALA A 139 3.99 11.65 17.62
C ALA A 139 5.23 11.68 18.54
N CYS A 140 6.29 12.37 18.15
CA CYS A 140 7.47 12.50 19.01
C CYS A 140 8.17 13.84 18.82
N ASN A 141 8.14 14.69 19.84
CA ASN A 141 8.74 16.03 19.77
C ASN A 141 10.26 16.06 19.97
N LEU A 142 10.91 14.90 20.03
CA LEU A 142 12.35 14.78 20.28
C LEU A 142 13.20 14.91 19.01
N PHE A 143 12.61 14.68 17.83
CA PHE A 143 13.34 14.70 16.56
C PHE A 143 12.63 15.57 15.52
N PRO A 144 13.37 16.39 14.74
CA PRO A 144 12.77 17.22 13.70
C PRO A 144 12.13 16.39 12.56
N ARG A 145 11.03 16.90 11.99
CA ARG A 145 10.32 16.24 10.86
C ARG A 145 11.21 16.04 9.63
N ASP A 146 12.11 16.95 9.33
CA ASP A 146 12.94 16.91 8.13
C ASP A 146 14.14 15.93 8.25
N LYS A 147 14.36 15.34 9.43
CA LYS A 147 15.52 14.48 9.70
C LYS A 147 15.23 13.00 9.49
N ILE A 148 16.23 12.30 8.96
CA ILE A 148 16.32 10.84 8.98
C ILE A 148 16.69 10.45 10.40
N ILE A 149 15.87 9.62 11.03
CA ILE A 149 15.97 9.29 12.45
C ILE A 149 16.40 7.82 12.57
N PRO A 150 17.48 7.52 13.31
CA PRO A 150 17.85 6.13 13.60
C PRO A 150 16.73 5.40 14.35
N GLN A 151 16.31 4.24 13.83
CA GLN A 151 15.20 3.47 14.39
C GLN A 151 15.44 3.07 15.86
N ALA A 152 16.69 2.81 16.25
CA ALA A 152 17.06 2.47 17.62
C ALA A 152 16.75 3.60 18.61
N HIS A 153 17.05 4.85 18.24
CA HIS A 153 16.74 6.01 19.07
C HIS A 153 15.23 6.22 19.18
N CYS A 154 14.51 6.12 18.06
CA CYS A 154 13.06 6.20 18.05
C CYS A 154 12.43 5.13 18.95
N ARG A 155 12.88 3.89 18.83
CA ARG A 155 12.39 2.75 19.63
C ARG A 155 12.54 2.98 21.13
N ILE A 156 13.63 3.60 21.57
CA ILE A 156 13.88 3.86 23.00
C ILE A 156 13.03 5.05 23.46
N LEU A 157 13.04 6.14 22.71
CA LEU A 157 12.58 7.44 23.20
C LEU A 157 11.11 7.76 22.88
N CYS A 158 10.59 7.19 21.80
CA CYS A 158 9.29 7.56 21.26
C CYS A 158 8.29 6.40 21.35
N HIS A 159 8.33 5.46 22.30
CA HIS A 159 7.53 4.22 22.20
C HIS A 159 6.15 4.25 22.88
N LYS A 160 5.86 5.28 23.68
CA LYS A 160 4.72 5.28 24.62
C LYS A 160 3.46 6.00 24.16
N GLN A 161 3.50 6.76 23.05
CA GLN A 161 2.31 7.51 22.62
C GLN A 161 1.11 6.60 22.36
N PRO A 162 -0.10 7.06 22.68
CA PRO A 162 -1.31 6.31 22.44
C PRO A 162 -1.74 6.38 20.96
N PHE A 163 -2.73 5.57 20.57
CA PHE A 163 -3.14 5.47 19.16
C PHE A 163 -3.81 6.73 18.63
N GLU A 164 -4.45 7.53 19.47
CA GLU A 164 -5.02 8.82 19.10
C GLU A 164 -3.96 9.75 18.51
N VAL A 165 -2.74 9.72 19.08
CA VAL A 165 -1.59 10.48 18.59
C VAL A 165 -1.03 9.88 17.28
N VAL A 166 -1.09 8.56 17.11
CA VAL A 166 -0.73 7.88 15.86
C VAL A 166 -1.68 8.30 14.73
N GLU A 167 -2.98 8.35 15.01
CA GLU A 167 -4.00 8.81 14.08
C GLU A 167 -3.85 10.29 13.74
N GLU A 168 -3.62 11.14 14.75
CA GLU A 168 -3.31 12.56 14.54
C GLU A 168 -2.09 12.71 13.62
N ALA A 169 -0.99 12.01 13.92
CA ALA A 169 0.19 12.03 13.08
C ALA A 169 -0.15 11.63 11.65
N CYS A 170 -0.84 10.50 11.44
CA CYS A 170 -1.26 10.01 10.12
C CYS A 170 -2.00 11.07 9.30
N ARG A 171 -2.98 11.75 9.91
CA ARG A 171 -3.78 12.80 9.26
C ARG A 171 -2.97 14.04 8.87
N THR A 172 -1.80 14.28 9.47
CA THR A 172 -0.95 15.43 9.12
C THR A 172 -0.05 15.22 7.90
N TYR A 173 0.05 14.01 7.36
CA TYR A 173 0.89 13.69 6.20
C TYR A 173 0.07 13.61 4.92
N SER A 174 0.63 14.04 3.78
CA SER A 174 -0.07 13.98 2.50
C SER A 174 -0.09 12.58 1.88
N HIS A 175 0.79 11.68 2.33
CA HIS A 175 0.88 10.31 1.85
C HIS A 175 0.77 9.31 3.00
N VAL A 176 -0.11 8.32 2.84
CA VAL A 176 -0.22 7.17 3.75
C VAL A 176 0.28 5.94 2.99
N VAL A 177 1.42 5.40 3.43
CA VAL A 177 2.11 4.29 2.77
C VAL A 177 2.11 3.06 3.66
N LEU A 178 1.51 1.98 3.19
CA LEU A 178 1.49 0.70 3.89
C LEU A 178 2.28 -0.33 3.10
N LYS A 179 3.21 -1.01 3.75
CA LYS A 179 3.91 -2.14 3.14
C LYS A 179 3.25 -3.43 3.57
N GLU A 180 2.88 -4.28 2.61
CA GLU A 180 2.21 -5.53 2.90
C GLU A 180 2.74 -6.72 2.12
N VAL A 181 2.73 -7.88 2.80
CA VAL A 181 3.18 -9.16 2.25
C VAL A 181 2.12 -10.27 2.32
N ARG A 182 0.96 -9.97 2.91
CA ARG A 182 -0.10 -10.93 3.25
C ARG A 182 -1.29 -10.94 2.27
N PHE A 183 -1.15 -10.29 1.12
CA PHE A 183 -2.13 -10.35 0.04
C PHE A 183 -1.68 -11.31 -1.06
N PHE A 184 -2.42 -12.40 -1.23
CA PHE A 184 -2.10 -13.45 -2.21
C PHE A 184 -2.97 -13.37 -3.46
N ASN A 185 -3.97 -12.49 -3.49
CA ASN A 185 -4.91 -12.37 -4.58
C ASN A 185 -5.29 -10.89 -4.78
N LEU A 186 -5.09 -10.39 -5.99
CA LEU A 186 -5.39 -9.00 -6.34
C LEU A 186 -6.89 -8.66 -6.21
N GLN A 187 -7.79 -9.63 -6.41
CA GLN A 187 -9.24 -9.44 -6.30
C GLN A 187 -9.65 -8.90 -4.92
N VAL A 188 -8.90 -9.26 -3.88
CA VAL A 188 -9.13 -8.77 -2.50
C VAL A 188 -8.96 -7.25 -2.41
N LEU A 189 -8.10 -6.68 -3.26
CA LEU A 189 -7.80 -5.25 -3.30
C LEU A 189 -8.73 -4.47 -4.23
N TYR A 190 -9.57 -5.14 -5.04
CA TYR A 190 -10.48 -4.45 -5.97
C TYR A 190 -11.47 -3.51 -5.28
N PRO A 191 -12.07 -3.86 -4.13
CA PRO A 191 -12.90 -2.91 -3.39
C PRO A 191 -12.13 -1.66 -2.98
N LEU A 192 -10.86 -1.79 -2.57
CA LEU A 192 -10.03 -0.65 -2.15
C LEU A 192 -9.61 0.22 -3.34
N LEU A 193 -9.30 -0.39 -4.49
CA LEU A 193 -8.97 0.32 -5.73
C LEU A 193 -10.16 1.11 -6.30
N ARG A 194 -11.38 0.73 -5.96
CA ARG A 194 -12.64 1.38 -6.39
C ARG A 194 -13.26 2.26 -5.31
N ASP A 195 -12.66 2.31 -4.12
CA ASP A 195 -13.20 3.08 -3.00
C ASP A 195 -12.97 4.58 -3.25
N PRO A 196 -14.03 5.40 -3.33
CA PRO A 196 -13.89 6.83 -3.60
C PRO A 196 -13.18 7.60 -2.47
N SER A 197 -13.19 7.08 -1.24
CA SER A 197 -12.45 7.66 -0.12
C SER A 197 -10.93 7.41 -0.20
N LEU A 198 -10.49 6.53 -1.11
CA LEU A 198 -9.09 6.15 -1.26
C LEU A 198 -8.51 6.57 -2.62
N ASN A 199 -7.49 7.43 -2.57
CA ASN A 199 -6.59 7.63 -3.71
C ASN A 199 -5.48 6.55 -3.75
N LEU A 200 -5.90 5.28 -3.84
CA LEU A 200 -5.00 4.13 -3.74
C LEU A 200 -4.19 3.88 -5.02
N HIS A 201 -2.88 3.80 -4.85
CA HIS A 201 -1.89 3.36 -5.83
C HIS A 201 -1.11 2.16 -5.29
N ILE A 202 -0.86 1.16 -6.12
CA ILE A 202 -0.11 -0.03 -5.73
C ILE A 202 1.28 0.03 -6.35
N VAL A 203 2.31 -0.16 -5.53
CA VAL A 203 3.68 -0.45 -5.97
C VAL A 203 3.94 -1.93 -5.67
N HIS A 204 3.89 -2.77 -6.71
CA HIS A 204 4.09 -4.21 -6.57
C HIS A 204 5.55 -4.57 -6.81
N LEU A 205 6.22 -5.01 -5.74
CA LEU A 205 7.59 -5.50 -5.80
C LEU A 205 7.61 -7.01 -6.01
N VAL A 206 8.27 -7.44 -7.09
CA VAL A 206 8.58 -8.85 -7.38
C VAL A 206 10.08 -9.09 -7.36
N ARG A 207 10.48 -10.32 -7.03
CA ARG A 207 11.89 -10.75 -6.99
C ARG A 207 12.00 -12.17 -7.54
N ASP A 208 13.17 -12.52 -8.07
CA ASP A 208 13.48 -13.89 -8.46
C ASP A 208 13.13 -14.88 -7.33
N PRO A 209 12.25 -15.88 -7.59
CA PRO A 209 11.79 -16.80 -6.57
C PRO A 209 12.91 -17.68 -5.99
N ARG A 210 14.00 -17.91 -6.74
CA ARG A 210 15.18 -18.64 -6.26
C ARG A 210 15.89 -17.84 -5.17
N ALA A 211 16.05 -16.54 -5.39
CA ALA A 211 16.63 -15.64 -4.40
C ALA A 211 15.72 -15.49 -3.17
N VAL A 212 14.40 -15.43 -3.37
CA VAL A 212 13.42 -15.44 -2.28
C VAL A 212 13.53 -16.72 -1.46
N PHE A 213 13.55 -17.90 -2.11
CA PHE A 213 13.67 -19.19 -1.44
C PHE A 213 14.96 -19.28 -0.61
N ARG A 214 16.13 -18.99 -1.20
CA ARG A 214 17.42 -18.96 -0.49
C ARG A 214 17.40 -18.02 0.71
N SER A 215 16.75 -16.88 0.59
CA SER A 215 16.60 -15.92 1.67
C SER A 215 15.70 -16.42 2.80
N ARG A 216 14.66 -17.20 2.46
CA ARG A 216 13.74 -17.82 3.43
C ARG A 216 14.40 -18.96 4.21
N GLU A 217 15.32 -19.72 3.61
CA GLU A 217 16.11 -20.75 4.31
C GLU A 217 16.86 -20.17 5.53
N ARG A 218 17.23 -18.88 5.48
CA ARG A 218 17.90 -18.15 6.56
C ARG A 218 16.93 -17.46 7.55
N THR A 219 15.62 -17.56 7.33
CA THR A 219 14.57 -16.93 8.17
C THR A 219 13.44 -17.89 8.52
N THR A 220 13.72 -19.20 8.53
CA THR A 220 12.71 -20.24 8.77
C THR A 220 11.93 -20.00 10.07
N ASN A 221 12.65 -19.72 11.16
CA ASN A 221 12.04 -19.49 12.48
C ASN A 221 11.19 -18.20 12.51
N GLU A 222 11.66 -17.14 11.84
CA GLU A 222 10.94 -15.85 11.79
C GLU A 222 9.61 -15.94 11.02
N LEU A 223 9.53 -16.86 10.05
CA LEU A 223 8.39 -16.99 9.12
C LEU A 223 7.61 -18.27 9.34
N GLU A 224 7.79 -18.95 10.48
CA GLU A 224 7.20 -20.26 10.73
C GLU A 224 5.67 -20.18 10.70
N ILE A 225 5.10 -19.26 11.50
CA ILE A 225 3.64 -19.02 11.57
C ILE A 225 3.10 -18.59 10.21
N ASP A 226 3.76 -17.64 9.53
CA ASP A 226 3.33 -17.20 8.20
C ASP A 226 3.29 -18.38 7.21
N SER A 227 4.33 -19.22 7.21
CA SER A 227 4.40 -20.41 6.34
C SER A 227 3.28 -21.40 6.66
N HIS A 228 2.95 -21.59 7.94
CA HIS A 228 1.83 -22.45 8.34
C HIS A 228 0.49 -21.94 7.80
N ILE A 229 0.21 -20.64 7.93
CA ILE A 229 -1.01 -20.01 7.43
C ILE A 229 -1.10 -20.11 5.89
N VAL A 230 0.03 -19.96 5.20
CA VAL A 230 0.13 -20.10 3.73
C VAL A 230 -0.15 -21.53 3.29
N MET A 231 0.42 -22.54 3.96
CA MET A 231 0.16 -23.94 3.66
C MET A 231 -1.26 -24.39 4.05
N GLY A 232 -1.82 -23.78 5.09
CA GLY A 232 -3.13 -24.12 5.65
C GLY A 232 -3.23 -25.61 5.97
N GLN A 233 -4.32 -26.24 5.54
CA GLN A 233 -4.59 -27.67 5.78
C GLN A 233 -3.59 -28.61 5.09
N HIS A 234 -2.90 -28.17 4.03
CA HIS A 234 -1.93 -29.01 3.32
C HIS A 234 -0.71 -29.32 4.17
N ARG A 235 -0.38 -28.49 5.16
CA ARG A 235 0.76 -28.69 6.07
C ARG A 235 0.76 -30.09 6.70
N GLN A 236 -0.40 -30.56 7.15
CA GLN A 236 -0.55 -31.86 7.84
C GLN A 236 -0.32 -33.05 6.91
N LYS A 237 -0.46 -32.83 5.59
CA LYS A 237 -0.30 -33.86 4.56
C LYS A 237 1.11 -33.88 3.96
N LEU A 238 1.91 -32.85 4.22
CA LEU A 238 3.24 -32.65 3.65
C LEU A 238 4.32 -33.16 4.61
N LYS A 239 5.33 -33.86 4.07
CA LYS A 239 6.56 -34.14 4.81
C LYS A 239 7.28 -32.84 5.14
N LYS A 240 8.03 -32.80 6.24
CA LYS A 240 8.67 -31.56 6.71
C LYS A 240 9.65 -30.99 5.67
N GLU A 241 10.37 -31.85 4.97
CA GLU A 241 11.29 -31.50 3.90
C GLU A 241 10.61 -30.84 2.68
N ASP A 242 9.33 -31.15 2.43
CA ASP A 242 8.57 -30.63 1.28
C ASP A 242 7.86 -29.29 1.58
N GLN A 243 7.69 -28.95 2.87
CA GLN A 243 6.96 -27.75 3.30
C GLN A 243 7.53 -26.43 2.76
N PRO A 244 8.86 -26.19 2.74
CA PRO A 244 9.42 -24.98 2.15
C PRO A 244 9.14 -24.84 0.66
N TYR A 245 9.20 -25.95 -0.09
CA TYR A 245 8.92 -25.98 -1.52
C TYR A 245 7.44 -25.70 -1.81
N TYR A 246 6.53 -26.34 -1.06
CA TYR A 246 5.11 -26.09 -1.19
C TYR A 246 4.74 -24.65 -0.86
N THR A 247 5.33 -24.09 0.22
CA THR A 247 5.13 -22.67 0.58
C THR A 247 5.57 -21.75 -0.56
N MET A 248 6.73 -22.03 -1.19
CA MET A 248 7.18 -21.28 -2.35
C MET A 248 6.27 -21.44 -3.56
N GLN A 249 5.73 -22.64 -3.81
CA GLN A 249 4.78 -22.87 -4.89
C GLN A 249 3.55 -21.97 -4.73
N VAL A 250 2.98 -21.89 -3.52
CA VAL A 250 1.84 -21.01 -3.24
C VAL A 250 2.19 -19.54 -3.45
N ILE A 251 3.35 -19.09 -2.96
CA ILE A 251 3.82 -17.70 -3.13
C ILE A 251 4.03 -17.38 -4.62
N CYS A 252 4.76 -18.22 -5.36
CA CYS A 252 5.04 -18.02 -6.78
C CYS A 252 3.76 -17.99 -7.62
N GLN A 253 2.87 -18.95 -7.38
CA GLN A 253 1.58 -19.02 -8.06
C GLN A 253 0.76 -17.76 -7.82
N SER A 254 0.69 -17.29 -6.58
CA SER A 254 0.03 -16.04 -6.21
C SER A 254 0.62 -14.82 -6.95
N GLN A 255 1.94 -14.69 -7.03
CA GLN A 255 2.57 -13.57 -7.74
C GLN A 255 2.23 -13.59 -9.24
N LEU A 256 2.21 -14.78 -9.85
CA LEU A 256 1.81 -14.95 -11.25
C LEU A 256 0.33 -14.60 -11.47
N GLU A 257 -0.55 -15.04 -10.57
CA GLU A 257 -1.99 -14.75 -10.63
C GLU A 257 -2.27 -13.27 -10.45
N ILE A 258 -1.61 -12.60 -9.50
CA ILE A 258 -1.68 -11.15 -9.32
C ILE A 258 -1.25 -10.45 -10.61
N PHE A 259 -0.11 -10.82 -11.19
CA PHE A 259 0.37 -10.22 -12.44
C PHE A 259 -0.64 -10.38 -13.59
N LYS A 260 -1.21 -11.58 -13.76
CA LYS A 260 -2.25 -11.84 -14.77
C LYS A 260 -3.51 -11.00 -14.52
N ALA A 261 -3.97 -10.92 -13.27
CA ALA A 261 -5.14 -10.15 -12.90
C ALA A 261 -4.98 -8.64 -13.15
N VAL A 262 -3.75 -8.09 -13.00
CA VAL A 262 -3.45 -6.70 -13.37
C VAL A 262 -3.63 -6.46 -14.86
N GLN A 263 -3.26 -7.42 -15.72
CA GLN A 263 -3.42 -7.25 -17.16
C GLN A 263 -4.87 -7.08 -17.58
N SER A 264 -5.79 -7.69 -16.85
CA SER A 264 -7.23 -7.62 -17.06
C SER A 264 -7.92 -6.44 -16.37
N LEU A 265 -7.18 -5.59 -15.65
CA LEU A 265 -7.77 -4.40 -15.02
C LEU A 265 -8.25 -3.39 -16.07
N PRO A 266 -9.38 -2.71 -15.84
CA PRO A 266 -9.76 -1.53 -16.63
C PRO A 266 -8.63 -0.50 -16.66
N LYS A 267 -8.48 0.22 -17.78
CA LYS A 267 -7.39 1.19 -17.99
C LYS A 267 -7.20 2.16 -16.82
N ALA A 268 -8.29 2.68 -16.27
CA ALA A 268 -8.27 3.61 -15.13
C ALA A 268 -7.67 2.99 -13.85
N LEU A 269 -7.93 1.71 -13.57
CA LEU A 269 -7.36 1.01 -12.42
C LEU A 269 -5.94 0.51 -12.70
N LYS A 270 -5.63 0.15 -13.95
CA LYS A 270 -4.29 -0.27 -14.37
C LYS A 270 -3.27 0.86 -14.19
N GLN A 271 -3.68 2.12 -14.38
CA GLN A 271 -2.84 3.30 -14.11
C GLN A 271 -2.49 3.47 -12.62
N ARG A 272 -3.26 2.87 -11.71
CA ARG A 272 -3.01 2.84 -10.26
C ARG A 272 -2.15 1.65 -9.84
N TYR A 273 -1.41 1.06 -10.78
CA TYR A 273 -0.53 -0.06 -10.52
C TYR A 273 0.86 0.09 -11.17
N LEU A 274 1.91 0.06 -10.34
CA LEU A 274 3.30 0.08 -10.77
C LEU A 274 3.98 -1.24 -10.39
N LEU A 275 4.45 -2.00 -11.39
CA LEU A 275 5.30 -3.17 -11.18
C LEU A 275 6.78 -2.77 -11.10
N VAL A 276 7.45 -3.23 -10.06
CA VAL A 276 8.88 -3.02 -9.80
C VAL A 276 9.56 -4.38 -9.60
N ARG A 277 10.68 -4.58 -10.29
CA ARG A 277 11.53 -5.75 -10.07
C ARG A 277 12.64 -5.40 -9.09
N TYR A 278 12.87 -6.27 -8.11
CA TYR A 278 13.96 -6.11 -7.15
C TYR A 278 15.32 -6.01 -7.85
N GLU A 279 15.53 -6.77 -8.93
CA GLU A 279 16.80 -6.80 -9.66
C GLU A 279 17.10 -5.45 -10.34
N ASP A 280 16.07 -4.76 -10.84
CA ASP A 280 16.21 -3.43 -11.41
C ASP A 280 16.46 -2.40 -10.29
N LEU A 281 15.79 -2.55 -9.15
CA LEU A 281 15.95 -1.69 -7.98
C LEU A 281 17.37 -1.76 -7.40
N VAL A 282 17.97 -2.93 -7.28
CA VAL A 282 19.35 -3.02 -6.77
C VAL A 282 20.40 -2.61 -7.79
N ARG A 283 20.09 -2.73 -9.09
CA ARG A 283 20.99 -2.29 -10.17
C ARG A 283 21.04 -0.76 -10.28
N ASP A 284 19.90 -0.10 -10.14
CA ASP A 284 19.80 1.36 -10.17
C ASP A 284 18.86 1.86 -9.05
N PRO A 285 19.35 1.94 -7.80
CA PRO A 285 18.51 2.35 -6.67
C PRO A 285 17.99 3.77 -6.79
N LEU A 286 18.80 4.70 -7.31
CA LEU A 286 18.40 6.10 -7.46
C LEU A 286 17.33 6.26 -8.54
N GLY A 287 17.53 5.67 -9.73
CA GLY A 287 16.54 5.76 -10.80
C GLY A 287 15.24 5.05 -10.48
N GLN A 288 15.29 3.86 -9.87
CA GLN A 288 14.04 3.18 -9.46
C GLN A 288 13.33 3.89 -8.31
N THR A 289 14.05 4.51 -7.37
CA THR A 289 13.42 5.34 -6.33
C THR A 289 12.75 6.58 -6.94
N ALA A 290 13.44 7.28 -7.84
CA ALA A 290 12.90 8.43 -8.55
C ALA A 290 11.60 8.07 -9.30
N ARG A 291 11.61 6.95 -10.03
CA ARG A 291 10.43 6.42 -10.75
C ARG A 291 9.26 6.11 -9.81
N MET A 292 9.52 5.48 -8.67
CA MET A 292 8.47 5.19 -7.67
C MET A 292 7.90 6.46 -7.06
N TYR A 293 8.73 7.46 -6.77
CA TYR A 293 8.30 8.74 -6.23
C TYR A 293 7.49 9.55 -7.23
N GLU A 294 7.94 9.66 -8.48
CA GLU A 294 7.22 10.33 -9.57
C GLU A 294 5.83 9.72 -9.77
N TYR A 295 5.76 8.39 -9.77
CA TYR A 295 4.50 7.65 -9.88
C TYR A 295 3.47 8.00 -8.79
N VAL A 296 3.93 8.34 -7.59
CA VAL A 296 3.08 8.75 -6.46
C VAL A 296 3.16 10.26 -6.16
N GLY A 297 3.67 11.08 -7.09
CA GLY A 297 3.73 12.53 -6.92
C GLY A 297 4.62 13.03 -5.77
N LEU A 298 5.58 12.23 -5.30
CA LEU A 298 6.58 12.63 -4.30
C LEU A 298 7.79 13.29 -4.96
N LYS A 299 8.37 14.27 -4.28
CA LYS A 299 9.62 14.91 -4.70
C LYS A 299 10.81 14.10 -4.18
N PHE A 300 11.76 13.74 -5.04
CA PHE A 300 12.97 13.06 -4.58
C PHE A 300 13.99 14.07 -4.05
N LEU A 301 13.86 14.42 -2.77
CA LEU A 301 14.67 15.45 -2.12
C LEU A 301 16.18 15.12 -2.16
N PRO A 302 17.09 16.10 -2.35
CA PRO A 302 18.54 15.85 -2.42
C PRO A 302 19.08 15.03 -1.25
N ARG A 303 18.61 15.30 -0.04
CA ARG A 303 18.98 14.54 1.16
C ARG A 303 18.61 13.06 1.07
N LEU A 304 17.43 12.75 0.54
CA LEU A 304 16.98 11.37 0.36
C LEU A 304 17.78 10.69 -0.76
N GLN A 305 18.14 11.40 -1.82
CA GLN A 305 19.04 10.88 -2.85
C GLN A 305 20.40 10.49 -2.25
N THR A 306 21.00 11.37 -1.43
CA THR A 306 22.24 11.08 -0.71
C THR A 306 22.08 9.89 0.23
N TRP A 307 20.97 9.81 0.98
CA TRP A 307 20.71 8.69 1.87
C TRP A 307 20.59 7.37 1.11
N VAL A 308 19.81 7.32 0.03
CA VAL A 308 19.68 6.12 -0.84
C VAL A 308 21.04 5.72 -1.42
N HIS A 309 21.83 6.69 -1.89
CA HIS A 309 23.17 6.43 -2.40
C HIS A 309 24.08 5.79 -1.34
N ASN A 310 24.06 6.30 -0.11
CA ASN A 310 24.92 5.83 0.97
C ASN A 310 24.54 4.42 1.43
N ILE A 311 23.25 4.15 1.68
CA ILE A 311 22.81 2.84 2.19
C ILE A 311 22.91 1.71 1.15
N THR A 312 23.07 2.04 -0.14
CA THR A 312 23.15 1.03 -1.23
C THR A 312 24.57 0.74 -1.70
N ARG A 313 25.58 1.44 -1.16
CA ARG A 313 27.00 1.26 -1.54
C ARG A 313 27.87 0.58 -0.48
N GLY A 314 27.28 0.06 0.60
CA GLY A 314 28.00 -0.79 1.57
C GLY A 314 29.11 -0.10 2.36
N LYS A 315 29.23 1.24 2.33
CA LYS A 315 30.00 1.95 3.35
C LYS A 315 29.14 1.99 4.60
N GLY A 316 29.42 1.04 5.50
CA GLY A 316 28.77 0.92 6.79
C GLY A 316 28.59 2.28 7.45
N ILE A 317 27.37 2.51 7.93
CA ILE A 317 27.13 3.52 8.95
C ILE A 317 28.06 3.18 10.12
N ASP A 318 28.76 4.19 10.61
CA ASP A 318 29.78 4.10 11.66
C ASP A 318 29.30 3.22 12.83
N THR A 319 30.23 2.45 13.41
CA THR A 319 29.98 1.29 14.28
C THR A 319 29.32 1.60 15.64
N GLN A 320 28.80 2.82 15.85
CA GLN A 320 27.92 3.18 16.97
C GLN A 320 26.42 3.04 16.64
N ASP A 321 26.03 2.95 15.35
CA ASP A 321 24.64 2.76 14.91
C ASP A 321 24.23 1.27 14.76
N VAL A 322 25.06 0.33 15.24
CA VAL A 322 24.94 -1.13 14.99
C VAL A 322 23.85 -1.82 15.86
N LEU A 323 23.10 -1.07 16.67
CA LEU A 323 21.89 -1.55 17.36
C LEU A 323 20.61 -1.44 16.51
N LEU A 324 20.73 -1.00 15.25
CA LEU A 324 19.62 -0.94 14.29
C LEU A 324 19.16 -2.37 13.90
N SER A 325 17.88 -2.63 14.16
CA SER A 325 17.03 -3.77 13.79
C SER A 325 17.64 -4.86 12.84
N PRO A 326 17.42 -6.16 13.13
CA PRO A 326 17.83 -7.29 12.27
C PRO A 326 17.40 -7.21 10.79
N SER A 327 16.47 -6.30 10.47
CA SER A 327 15.92 -6.06 9.15
C SER A 327 16.88 -5.37 8.17
N VAL A 328 17.85 -4.57 8.64
CA VAL A 328 18.83 -3.86 7.78
C VAL A 328 20.18 -4.57 7.72
N LYS A 329 20.56 -5.32 8.77
CA LYS A 329 21.76 -6.18 8.81
C LYS A 329 21.85 -7.24 7.70
N ARG A 330 20.84 -7.38 6.84
CA ARG A 330 20.77 -8.43 5.81
C ARG A 330 20.80 -7.95 4.37
N LEU A 331 21.16 -6.68 4.13
CA LEU A 331 21.61 -6.25 2.80
C LEU A 331 23.07 -6.68 2.51
N GLU A 332 23.86 -7.00 3.54
CA GLU A 332 25.28 -7.41 3.43
C GLU A 332 25.50 -8.91 3.16
N ILE A 333 24.46 -9.74 3.01
CA ILE A 333 24.62 -11.20 2.78
C ILE A 333 24.23 -11.62 1.34
N PHE A 334 24.34 -10.69 0.40
CA PHE A 334 24.19 -10.96 -1.04
C PHE A 334 25.30 -10.27 -1.85
N SER A 335 26.53 -10.62 -1.51
CA SER A 335 27.62 -10.82 -2.46
C SER A 335 28.01 -12.29 -2.41
#